data_AF-A0A7X0X588-F1
#
_entry.id   AF-A0A7X0X588-F1
#
_cell.length_a   1.000
_cell.length_b   1.000
_cell.length_c   1.000
_cell.angle_alpha   90.00
_cell.angle_beta   90.00
_cell.angle_gamma   90.00
#
_symmetry.space_group_name_H-M   'P 1'
#
loop_
_entity.id
_entity.type
_entity.pdbx_description
1 polymer ?
#
loop_
_entity_poly.entity_id
_entity_poly.type
_entity_poly.pdbx_seq_one_letter_code
_entity_poly.pdbx_strand_id
1 'polypeptide(L)'
;MEFTIEFLDGTEAKLDSNVTMLTLYRLQNEGDGAVDGKFLKGFMQQQMDLDPISIAQGVYAAYRQANDKKDAKKFEEFMENYQMDLEVDMQVYFAIVTKKSREEFAKQFKKKTGSSKGKK
;
A
#
# COMPACT_ATOMS: atom_id res chain seq x y z
N MET A 1 4.74 -8.28 -9.15
CA MET A 1 4.86 -6.99 -9.87
C MET A 1 5.84 -6.19 -9.06
N GLU A 2 6.96 -5.82 -9.66
CA GLU A 2 7.99 -5.02 -8.99
C GLU A 2 7.59 -3.55 -9.15
N PHE A 3 7.43 -2.85 -8.03
CA PHE A 3 7.22 -1.40 -8.02
C PHE A 3 8.45 -0.72 -7.41
N THR A 4 8.67 0.53 -7.75
CA THR A 4 9.73 1.36 -7.19
C THR A 4 9.13 2.68 -6.73
N ILE A 5 9.67 3.23 -5.65
CA ILE A 5 9.35 4.57 -5.14
C ILE A 5 10.62 5.38 -5.00
N GLU A 6 10.49 6.70 -5.07
CA GLU A 6 11.58 7.66 -4.85
C GLU A 6 11.37 8.36 -3.50
N PHE A 7 12.45 8.51 -2.74
CA PHE A 7 12.49 9.29 -1.53
C PHE A 7 12.95 10.72 -1.83
N LEU A 8 12.64 11.66 -0.92
CA LEU A 8 13.02 13.07 -1.02
C LEU A 8 14.54 13.30 -1.10
N ASP A 9 15.35 12.35 -0.63
CA ASP A 9 16.81 12.37 -0.74
C ASP A 9 17.32 11.93 -2.12
N GLY A 10 16.41 11.64 -3.06
CA GLY A 10 16.71 11.14 -4.41
C GLY A 10 17.07 9.65 -4.46
N THR A 11 16.93 8.92 -3.35
CA THR A 11 17.15 7.47 -3.34
C THR A 11 15.89 6.72 -3.77
N GLU A 12 16.10 5.61 -4.48
CA GLU A 12 15.00 4.73 -4.90
C GLU A 12 14.92 3.49 -4.01
N ALA A 13 13.70 3.00 -3.80
CA ALA A 13 13.46 1.74 -3.11
C ALA A 13 12.51 0.82 -3.87
N LYS A 14 12.84 -0.47 -3.84
CA LYS A 14 12.00 -1.53 -4.39
C LYS A 14 10.84 -1.84 -3.45
N LEU A 15 9.73 -2.25 -4.04
CA LEU A 15 8.53 -2.70 -3.35
C LEU A 15 8.13 -4.09 -3.83
N ASP A 16 7.71 -4.94 -2.89
CA ASP A 16 7.15 -6.26 -3.16
C ASP A 16 5.71 -6.32 -2.65
N SER A 17 4.79 -6.31 -3.60
CA SER A 17 3.34 -6.40 -3.34
C SER A 17 2.89 -7.76 -2.81
N ASN A 18 3.73 -8.80 -2.83
CA ASN A 18 3.43 -10.10 -2.24
C ASN A 18 3.71 -10.10 -0.73
N VAL A 19 3.13 -9.12 -0.03
CA VAL A 19 3.34 -8.93 1.41
C VAL A 19 2.83 -10.15 2.17
N THR A 20 3.73 -10.78 2.92
CA THR A 20 3.39 -11.97 3.71
C THR A 20 2.69 -11.61 5.01
N MET A 21 1.90 -12.54 5.55
CA MET A 21 1.29 -12.39 6.88
C MET A 21 2.34 -12.19 7.99
N LEU A 22 3.53 -12.80 7.84
CA LEU A 22 4.64 -12.59 8.77
C LEU A 22 5.14 -11.15 8.74
N THR A 23 5.22 -10.53 7.56
CA THR A 23 5.57 -9.12 7.40
C THR A 23 4.53 -8.24 8.09
N LEU A 24 3.25 -8.43 7.81
CA LEU A 24 2.17 -7.68 8.48
C LEU A 24 2.20 -7.84 10.00
N TYR A 25 2.35 -9.07 10.51
CA TYR A 25 2.46 -9.34 11.94
C TYR A 25 3.65 -8.61 12.57
N ARG A 26 4.80 -8.60 11.91
CA ARG A 26 5.99 -7.88 12.41
C ARG A 26 5.72 -6.39 12.47
N LEU A 27 5.15 -5.80 11.42
CA LEU A 27 4.90 -4.36 11.35
C LEU A 27 3.85 -3.89 12.37
N GLN A 28 2.85 -4.73 12.65
CA GLN A 28 1.86 -4.45 13.70
C GLN A 28 2.50 -4.43 15.10
N ASN A 29 3.54 -5.23 15.33
CA ASN A 29 4.20 -5.38 16.63
C ASN A 29 5.56 -4.66 16.71
N GLU A 30 5.95 -3.88 15.70
CA GLU A 30 7.21 -3.14 15.64
C GLU A 30 7.00 -1.72 16.17
N GLY A 31 7.63 -1.39 17.31
CA GLY A 31 7.50 -0.07 17.95
C GLY A 31 6.06 0.25 18.36
N ASP A 32 5.56 1.42 17.95
CA ASP A 32 4.17 1.85 18.17
C ASP A 32 3.16 1.22 17.19
N GLY A 33 3.61 0.30 16.33
CA GLY A 33 2.79 -0.36 15.32
C GLY A 33 2.72 0.44 14.03
N ALA A 34 3.61 0.13 13.09
CA ALA A 34 3.66 0.78 11.78
C ALA A 34 2.41 0.50 10.91
N VAL A 35 1.69 -0.57 11.24
CA VAL A 35 0.46 -0.98 10.56
C VAL A 35 -0.60 -1.24 11.62
N ASP A 36 -1.77 -0.62 11.49
CA ASP A 36 -2.79 -0.64 12.54
C ASP A 36 -3.95 -1.62 12.25
N GLY A 37 -4.86 -1.72 13.22
CA GLY A 37 -6.06 -2.55 13.07
C GLY A 37 -7.02 -2.08 11.99
N LYS A 38 -6.98 -0.80 11.58
CA LYS A 38 -7.82 -0.26 10.51
C LYS A 38 -7.32 -0.76 9.16
N PHE A 39 -6.02 -0.68 8.90
CA PHE A 39 -5.37 -1.24 7.73
C PHE A 39 -5.64 -2.75 7.63
N LEU A 40 -5.43 -3.50 8.71
CA LEU A 40 -5.65 -4.95 8.71
C LEU A 40 -7.11 -5.33 8.47
N LYS A 41 -8.06 -4.54 8.97
CA LYS A 41 -9.49 -4.71 8.64
C LYS A 41 -9.75 -4.39 7.18
N GLY A 42 -9.20 -3.31 6.63
CA GLY A 42 -9.29 -2.97 5.21
C GLY A 42 -8.69 -4.05 4.30
N PHE A 43 -7.61 -4.70 4.75
CA PHE A 43 -7.02 -5.85 4.07
C PHE A 43 -7.98 -7.05 3.99
N MET A 44 -8.80 -7.26 5.03
CA MET A 44 -9.75 -8.37 5.13
C MET A 44 -11.17 -8.06 4.60
N GLN A 45 -11.57 -6.79 4.54
CA GLN A 45 -12.94 -6.38 4.21
C GLN A 45 -13.11 -6.00 2.73
N GLN A 46 -14.35 -6.12 2.23
CA GLN A 46 -14.71 -5.73 0.86
C GLN A 46 -14.91 -4.21 0.68
N GLN A 47 -15.13 -3.47 1.77
CA GLN A 47 -15.22 -2.02 1.76
C GLN A 47 -13.87 -1.45 2.18
N MET A 48 -13.09 -1.01 1.20
CA MET A 48 -11.81 -0.35 1.42
C MET A 48 -12.09 1.11 1.74
N ASP A 49 -11.78 1.52 2.96
CA ASP A 49 -11.68 2.93 3.32
C ASP A 49 -10.32 3.43 2.80
N LEU A 50 -10.34 4.15 1.66
CA LEU A 50 -9.14 4.63 0.98
C LEU A 50 -8.65 5.93 1.65
N ASP A 51 -8.31 5.84 2.92
CA ASP A 51 -7.64 6.94 3.58
C ASP A 51 -6.13 6.95 3.24
N PRO A 52 -5.50 8.13 3.12
CA PRO A 52 -4.09 8.23 2.73
C PRO A 52 -3.12 7.49 3.66
N ILE A 53 -3.44 7.35 4.95
CA ILE A 53 -2.59 6.67 5.92
C ILE A 53 -2.61 5.16 5.67
N SER A 54 -3.80 4.57 5.46
CA SER A 54 -3.92 3.15 5.08
C SER A 54 -3.17 2.84 3.78
N ILE A 55 -3.20 3.76 2.81
CA ILE A 55 -2.45 3.62 1.55
C ILE A 55 -0.95 3.61 1.82
N ALA A 56 -0.44 4.61 2.55
CA ALA A 56 0.97 4.71 2.91
C ALA A 56 1.47 3.50 3.73
N GLN A 57 0.65 2.99 4.65
CA GLN A 57 0.93 1.75 5.39
C GLN A 57 1.06 0.53 4.48
N GLY A 58 0.26 0.46 3.42
CA GLY A 58 0.39 -0.57 2.38
C GLY A 58 1.72 -0.47 1.64
N VAL A 59 2.08 0.73 1.20
CA VAL A 59 3.35 0.99 0.51
C VAL A 59 4.54 0.62 1.40
N TYR A 60 4.50 1.04 2.67
CA TYR A 60 5.51 0.68 3.66
C TYR A 60 5.60 -0.84 3.89
N ALA A 61 4.47 -1.55 3.90
CA ALA A 61 4.47 -3.00 4.01
C ALA A 61 5.15 -3.69 2.81
N ALA A 62 4.91 -3.20 1.59
CA ALA A 62 5.59 -3.68 0.40
C ALA A 62 7.09 -3.31 0.38
N TYR A 63 7.44 -2.13 0.89
CA TYR A 63 8.83 -1.72 1.09
C TYR A 63 9.55 -2.67 2.06
N ARG A 64 8.97 -2.97 3.21
CA ARG A 64 9.54 -3.88 4.22
C ARG A 64 9.56 -5.34 3.78
N GLN A 65 8.71 -5.72 2.83
CA GLN A 65 8.76 -7.04 2.21
C GLN A 65 9.95 -7.16 1.24
N ALA A 66 10.26 -6.11 0.48
CA ALA A 66 11.30 -6.13 -0.55
C ALA A 66 12.72 -5.84 -0.04
N ASN A 67 12.86 -5.17 1.10
CA ASN A 67 14.15 -4.68 1.59
C ASN A 67 14.55 -5.40 2.88
N ASP A 68 15.85 -5.71 3.03
CA ASP A 68 16.35 -6.40 4.23
C ASP A 68 16.10 -5.53 5.47
N LYS A 69 15.73 -6.18 6.56
CA LYS A 69 15.31 -5.53 7.80
C LYS A 69 16.36 -4.63 8.40
N LYS A 70 17.63 -4.96 8.22
CA LYS A 70 18.76 -4.23 8.82
C LYS A 70 19.01 -2.88 8.15
N ASP A 71 18.67 -2.77 6.87
CA ASP A 71 18.97 -1.60 6.05
C ASP A 71 17.71 -0.80 5.67
N ALA A 72 16.52 -1.36 5.94
CA ALA A 72 15.27 -0.69 5.70
C ALA A 72 14.96 0.37 6.77
N LYS A 73 14.55 1.56 6.30
CA LYS A 73 14.09 2.68 7.12
C LYS A 73 12.96 2.24 8.05
N LYS A 74 12.93 2.79 9.26
CA LYS A 74 11.79 2.63 10.18
C LYS A 74 10.57 3.38 9.63
N PHE A 75 9.39 3.12 10.18
CA PHE A 75 8.15 3.70 9.66
C PHE A 75 8.13 5.23 9.69
N GLU A 76 8.54 5.86 10.79
CA GLU A 76 8.60 7.32 10.91
C GLU A 76 9.56 7.91 9.88
N GLU A 77 10.79 7.38 9.82
CA GLU A 77 11.82 7.81 8.86
C GLU A 77 11.36 7.59 7.40
N PHE A 78 10.64 6.50 7.13
CA PHE A 78 10.04 6.25 5.83
C PHE A 78 9.01 7.34 5.50
N MET A 79 8.09 7.65 6.42
CA MET A 79 7.04 8.64 6.22
C MET A 79 7.58 10.07 6.09
N GLU A 80 8.68 10.40 6.77
CA GLU A 80 9.35 11.69 6.66
C GLU A 80 10.00 11.90 5.29
N ASN A 81 10.56 10.83 4.71
CA ASN A 81 11.30 10.91 3.46
C ASN A 81 10.48 10.50 2.24
N TYR A 82 9.31 9.89 2.42
CA TYR A 82 8.50 9.42 1.31
C TYR A 82 7.55 10.50 0.80
N GLN A 83 7.66 10.82 -0.50
CA GLN A 83 6.69 11.66 -1.19
C GLN A 83 5.63 10.76 -1.82
N MET A 84 4.37 10.90 -1.39
CA MET A 84 3.27 10.11 -1.96
C MET A 84 3.13 10.34 -3.47
N ASP A 85 3.19 9.24 -4.21
CA ASP A 85 2.75 9.14 -5.60
C ASP A 85 1.46 8.33 -5.62
N LEU A 86 0.31 9.02 -5.60
CA LEU A 86 -1.00 8.38 -5.54
C LEU A 86 -1.27 7.40 -6.68
N GLU A 87 -0.64 7.55 -7.84
CA GLU A 87 -0.80 6.63 -8.96
C GLU A 87 -0.13 5.29 -8.65
N VAL A 88 1.11 5.32 -8.18
CA VAL A 88 1.88 4.14 -7.78
C VAL A 88 1.33 3.54 -6.49
N ASP A 89 1.04 4.38 -5.50
CA ASP A 89 0.60 4.00 -4.16
C ASP A 89 -0.70 3.20 -4.20
N MET A 90 -1.68 3.65 -4.99
CA MET A 90 -2.94 2.93 -5.13
C MET A 90 -2.73 1.58 -5.83
N GLN A 91 -1.86 1.51 -6.84
CA GLN A 91 -1.54 0.25 -7.51
C GLN A 91 -0.90 -0.75 -6.55
N VAL A 92 0.08 -0.30 -5.76
CA VAL A 92 0.74 -1.10 -4.73
C VAL A 92 -0.26 -1.56 -3.68
N TYR A 93 -1.05 -0.64 -3.13
CA TYR A 93 -2.07 -0.94 -2.13
C TYR A 93 -3.04 -2.02 -2.62
N PHE A 94 -3.64 -1.85 -3.81
CA PHE A 94 -4.52 -2.88 -4.37
C PHE A 94 -3.78 -4.17 -4.69
N ALA A 95 -2.51 -4.11 -5.08
CA ALA A 95 -1.71 -5.31 -5.31
C ALA A 95 -1.42 -6.10 -4.02
N ILE A 96 -1.48 -5.45 -2.85
CA ILE A 96 -1.36 -6.08 -1.54
C ILE A 96 -2.70 -6.66 -1.09
N VAL A 97 -3.79 -5.90 -1.20
CA VAL A 97 -5.12 -6.37 -0.78
C VAL A 97 -5.56 -7.59 -1.62
N THR A 98 -6.35 -8.48 -1.01
CA THR A 98 -6.74 -9.78 -1.57
C THR A 98 -7.27 -9.69 -3.01
N LYS A 99 -7.12 -10.80 -3.77
CA LYS A 99 -7.63 -10.94 -5.15
C LYS A 99 -9.10 -10.54 -5.29
N LYS A 100 -9.93 -10.82 -4.28
CA LYS A 100 -11.35 -10.47 -4.25
C LYS A 100 -11.59 -8.96 -4.15
N SER A 101 -10.78 -8.24 -3.36
CA SER A 101 -10.87 -6.79 -3.24
C SER A 101 -10.36 -6.08 -4.50
N ARG A 102 -9.33 -6.62 -5.17
CA ARG A 102 -8.88 -6.15 -6.50
C ARG A 102 -9.97 -6.24 -7.56
N GLU A 103 -10.68 -7.36 -7.62
CA GLU A 103 -11.77 -7.57 -8.57
C GLU A 103 -12.95 -6.61 -8.32
N GLU A 104 -13.29 -6.34 -7.05
CA GLU A 104 -14.35 -5.38 -6.70
C GLU A 104 -13.94 -3.92 -6.95
N PHE A 105 -12.68 -3.53 -6.68
CA PHE A 105 -12.21 -2.19 -7.07
C PHE A 105 -12.21 -2.02 -8.59
N ALA A 106 -11.73 -3.01 -9.35
CA ALA A 106 -11.78 -2.93 -10.81
C ALA A 106 -13.23 -2.74 -11.32
N LYS A 107 -14.22 -3.38 -10.67
CA LYS A 107 -15.65 -3.14 -10.96
C LYS A 107 -16.10 -1.73 -10.57
N GLN A 108 -15.78 -1.25 -9.36
CA GLN A 108 -16.18 0.07 -8.89
C GLN A 108 -15.51 1.20 -9.65
N PHE A 109 -14.22 1.06 -9.96
CA PHE A 109 -13.46 1.99 -10.78
C PHE A 109 -14.02 2.05 -12.19
N LYS A 110 -14.27 0.90 -12.86
CA LYS A 110 -14.98 0.87 -14.15
C LYS A 110 -16.37 1.50 -14.08
N LYS A 111 -17.09 1.34 -12.98
CA LYS A 111 -18.41 1.98 -12.79
C LYS A 111 -18.28 3.51 -12.67
N LYS A 112 -17.28 4.00 -11.94
CA LYS A 112 -17.00 5.43 -11.76
C LYS A 112 -16.43 6.09 -13.02
N THR A 113 -15.51 5.43 -13.73
CA THR A 113 -14.83 5.98 -14.92
C THR A 113 -15.54 5.67 -16.24
N GLY A 114 -16.24 4.53 -16.33
CA GLY A 114 -17.04 4.12 -17.50
C GLY A 114 -18.35 4.90 -17.66
N SER A 115 -18.88 5.49 -16.58
CA SER A 115 -20.08 6.35 -16.67
C SER A 115 -19.80 7.71 -17.29
N SER A 116 -18.54 8.08 -17.57
CA SER A 116 -18.17 9.34 -18.20
C SER A 116 -18.14 9.31 -19.74
N LYS A 117 -18.29 8.14 -20.39
CA LYS A 117 -18.29 8.02 -21.87
C LYS A 117 -19.64 7.66 -22.49
N GLY A 118 -20.74 7.77 -21.74
CA GLY A 118 -22.07 7.35 -22.18
C GLY A 118 -23.17 8.39 -21.95
N LYS A 119 -22.94 9.65 -22.33
CA LYS A 119 -24.02 10.59 -22.66
C LYS A 119 -23.62 11.39 -23.90
N LYS A 120 -23.91 10.81 -25.06
CA LYS A 120 -24.24 11.53 -26.28
C LYS A 120 -25.58 10.99 -26.75
#